data_AF-A0A6M8W9N7-F1
#
_entry.id   AF-A0A6M8W9N7-F1
#
_cell.length_a   1.000
_cell.length_b   1.000
_cell.length_c   1.000
_cell.angle_alpha   90.00
_cell.angle_beta   90.00
_cell.angle_gamma   90.00
#
_symmetry.space_group_name_H-M   'P 1'
#
loop_
_entity.id
_entity.type
_entity.pdbx_description
1 polymer ?
#
loop_
_entity_poly.entity_id
_entity_poly.type
_entity_poly.pdbx_seq_one_letter_code
_entity_poly.pdbx_strand_id
1 'polypeptide(L)' 'MRAETFLAELNRLRKDLDEDPTDLEWVTLHHVFCFVSYQMGAFQKYVDEQAEKGAFDDLET' A
#
# COMPACT_ATOMS: atom_id res chain seq x y z
N MET A 1 -12.34 -5.51 1.79
CA MET A 1 -10.90 -5.40 2.14
C MET A 1 -10.65 -4.09 2.86
N ARG A 2 -9.68 -4.02 3.78
CA ARG A 2 -9.32 -2.77 4.47
C ARG A 2 -8.08 -2.14 3.85
N ALA A 3 -8.09 -0.83 3.62
CA ALA A 3 -6.93 -0.10 3.10
C ALA A 3 -5.71 -0.24 4.02
N GLU A 4 -5.92 -0.36 5.34
CA GLU A 4 -4.86 -0.59 6.30
C GLU A 4 -4.10 -1.90 6.04
N THR A 5 -4.76 -2.93 5.51
CA THR A 5 -4.10 -4.21 5.16
C THR A 5 -3.06 -3.99 4.06
N PHE A 6 -3.42 -3.26 3.00
CA PHE A 6 -2.48 -2.96 1.92
C PHE A 6 -1.39 -1.98 2.35
N LEU A 7 -1.72 -0.98 3.18
CA LEU A 7 -0.73 -0.04 3.69
C LEU A 7 0.29 -0.74 4.62
N ALA A 8 -0.17 -1.71 5.42
CA ALA A 8 0.70 -2.53 6.25
C ALA A 8 1.66 -3.37 5.40
N GLU A 9 1.17 -4.00 4.34
CA GLU A 9 2.00 -4.78 3.42
C GLU A 9 3.00 -3.89 2.67
N LEU A 10 2.59 -2.70 2.22
CA LEU A 10 3.49 -1.72 1.62
C LEU A 10 4.60 -1.28 2.60
N ASN A 11 4.27 -1.10 3.89
CA ASN A 11 5.27 -0.80 4.90
C ASN A 11 6.23 -1.98 5.17
N ARG A 12 5.73 -3.21 5.09
CA ARG A 12 6.56 -4.42 5.19
C ARG A 12 7.57 -4.44 4.04
N LEU A 13 7.11 -4.28 2.80
CA LEU A 13 7.97 -4.20 1.61
C LEU A 13 9.01 -3.07 1.72
N ARG A 14 8.60 -1.88 2.19
CA ARG A 14 9.52 -0.75 2.41
C ARG A 14 10.62 -1.09 3.42
N LYS A 15 10.29 -1.84 4.48
CA LYS A 15 11.19 -2.22 5.57
C LYS A 15 12.09 -3.42 5.23
N ASP A 16 11.77 -4.15 4.16
CA ASP A 16 12.62 -5.23 3.67
C ASP A 16 13.89 -4.68 2.96
N LEU A 17 13.94 -3.37 2.69
CA LEU A 17 15.08 -2.66 2.11
C LEU A 17 15.92 -1.93 3.17
N ASP A 18 17.16 -1.57 2.81
CA ASP A 18 18.18 -1.01 3.73
C ASP A 18 17.98 0.47 4.15
N GLU A 19 16.80 1.04 3.88
CA GLU A 19 16.50 2.45 4.10
C GLU A 19 17.50 3.46 3.49
N ASP A 20 18.09 3.09 2.35
CA ASP A 20 19.05 3.92 1.62
C ASP A 20 18.35 5.04 0.83
N PRO A 21 18.56 6.33 1.17
CA PRO A 21 17.95 7.46 0.46
C PRO A 21 18.54 7.69 -0.95
N THR A 22 19.57 6.95 -1.35
CA THR A 22 20.14 6.96 -2.70
C THR A 22 19.62 5.82 -3.56
N ASP A 23 18.98 4.82 -2.96
CA ASP A 23 18.31 3.74 -3.67
C ASP A 23 16.93 4.17 -4.15
N LEU A 24 16.75 4.19 -5.47
CA LEU A 24 15.49 4.57 -6.10
C LEU A 24 14.34 3.64 -5.69
N GLU A 25 14.62 2.37 -5.41
CA GLU A 25 13.61 1.40 -4.97
C GLU A 25 13.07 1.77 -3.60
N TRP A 26 13.96 1.98 -2.61
CA TRP A 26 13.54 2.45 -1.29
C TRP A 26 12.86 3.82 -1.34
N VAL A 27 13.42 4.79 -2.08
CA VAL A 27 12.84 6.14 -2.21
C VAL A 27 11.41 6.07 -2.77
N THR A 28 11.16 5.18 -3.73
CA THR A 28 9.83 4.97 -4.29
C THR A 28 8.87 4.41 -3.25
N LEU A 29 9.22 3.31 -2.59
CA LEU A 29 8.35 2.70 -1.57
C LEU A 29 8.11 3.65 -0.39
N HIS A 30 9.13 4.40 0.02
CA HIS A 30 9.05 5.37 1.10
C HIS A 30 8.06 6.50 0.79
N HIS A 31 8.23 7.17 -0.35
CA HIS A 31 7.37 8.31 -0.66
C HIS A 31 5.94 7.90 -1.05
N VAL A 32 5.75 6.73 -1.68
CA VAL A 32 4.40 6.19 -1.92
C VAL A 32 3.72 5.83 -0.61
N PHE A 33 4.42 5.15 0.31
CA PHE A 33 3.89 4.86 1.65
C PHE A 33 3.45 6.13 2.37
N CYS A 34 4.31 7.15 2.43
CA CYS A 34 3.99 8.44 3.05
C CYS A 34 2.75 9.08 2.41
N PHE A 35 2.71 9.16 1.08
CA PHE A 35 1.57 9.75 0.37
C PHE A 35 0.26 9.02 0.66
N VAL A 36 0.24 7.69 0.54
CA VAL A 36 -0.97 6.89 0.78
C VAL A 36 -1.41 6.97 2.24
N SER A 37 -0.47 7.00 3.19
CA SER A 37 -0.78 7.15 4.62
C SER A 37 -1.50 8.46 4.95
N TYR A 38 -1.30 9.52 4.15
CA TYR A 38 -2.03 10.78 4.27
C TYR A 38 -3.36 10.80 3.50
N GLN A 39 -3.57 9.86 2.58
CA GLN A 39 -4.74 9.78 1.71
C GLN A 39 -5.61 8.55 2.01
N MET A 40 -5.62 8.09 3.27
CA MET A 40 -6.33 6.85 3.68
C MET A 40 -7.80 6.80 3.28
N GLY A 41 -8.53 7.92 3.36
CA GLY A 41 -9.94 7.96 2.94
C GLY A 41 -10.13 7.74 1.44
N ALA A 42 -9.29 8.35 0.60
CA ALA A 42 -9.32 8.15 -0.84
C ALA A 42 -8.88 6.72 -1.21
N PHE A 43 -7.89 6.19 -0.49
CA PHE A 43 -7.41 4.83 -0.72
C PHE A 43 -8.45 3.78 -0.31
N GLN A 44 -9.14 3.96 0.83
CA GLN A 44 -10.25 3.07 1.22
C GLN A 44 -11.36 3.08 0.17
N LYS A 45 -11.74 4.26 -0.33
CA LYS A 45 -12.72 4.37 -1.41
C LYS A 45 -12.30 3.57 -2.65
N TYR A 46 -11.04 3.70 -3.08
CA TYR A 46 -10.52 2.91 -4.19
C TYR A 46 -10.58 1.41 -3.91
N VAL A 47 -10.15 0.98 -2.71
CA VAL A 47 -10.18 -0.43 -2.30
C VAL A 47 -11.61 -0.98 -2.32
N ASP A 48 -12.59 -0.22 -1.85
CA ASP A 48 -14.00 -0.63 -1.89
C ASP A 48 -14.50 -0.79 -3.33
N GLU A 49 -14.21 0.20 -4.20
CA GLU A 49 -14.57 0.14 -5.64
C GLU A 49 -13.91 -1.05 -6.37
N GLN A 50 -12.71 -1.49 -5.96
CA GLN A 50 -12.08 -2.67 -6.52
C GLN A 50 -12.65 -3.97 -5.94
N ALA A 51 -13.02 -3.97 -4.65
CA ALA A 51 -13.67 -5.11 -4.03
C ALA A 51 -15.03 -5.40 -4.68
N GLU A 52 -15.82 -4.37 -5.02
CA GLU A 52 -17.08 -4.52 -5.77
C GLU A 52 -16.89 -5.13 -7.16
N LYS A 53 -15.69 -4.98 -7.75
CA LYS A 53 -15.32 -5.56 -9.05
C LYS A 53 -14.74 -6.97 -8.94
N GLY A 54 -14.69 -7.54 -7.73
CA GLY A 54 -14.11 -8.85 -7.48
C GLY A 54 -12.58 -8.89 -7.57
N ALA A 55 -11.90 -7.73 -7.49
CA ALA A 55 -10.44 -7.67 -7.63
C ALA A 55 -9.66 -8.45 -6.56
N PHE A 56 -10.34 -8.88 -5.50
CA PHE A 56 -9.78 -9.60 -4.37
C PHE A 56 -10.47 -10.94 -4.11
N ASP A 57 -11.24 -11.47 -5.07
CA ASP A 57 -11.99 -12.72 -4.89
C ASP A 57 -11.07 -13.94 -4.69
N ASP A 58 -9.87 -13.90 -5.27
CA ASP A 58 -8.85 -14.96 -5.15
C ASP A 58 -7.89 -14.74 -3.96
N LEU A 59 -8.02 -13.63 -3.23
CA LEU A 59 -7.18 -13.34 -2.07
C LEU A 59 -7.70 -14.16 -0.88
N GLU A 60 -7.07 -15.30 -0.62
CA GLU A 60 -7.30 -16.08 0.61
C GLU A 60 -6.85 -15.24 1.82
N THR A 61 -7.82 -14.71 2.58
CA THR A 61 -7.60 -14.02 3.86
C THR A 61 -7.71 -14.94 5.07
#